data_AF-A0A8J3LKK3-F1
#
_entry.id   AF-A0A8J3LKK3-F1
#
_cell.length_a   1.000
_cell.length_b   1.000
_cell.length_c   1.000
_cell.angle_alpha   90.00
_cell.angle_beta   90.00
_cell.angle_gamma   90.00
#
_symmetry.space_group_name_H-M   'P 1'
#
loop_
_entity.id
_entity.type
_entity.pdbx_description
1 polymer ?
#
loop_
_entity_poly.entity_id
_entity_poly.type
_entity_poly.pdbx_seq_one_letter_code
_entity_poly.pdbx_strand_id
1 'polypeptide(L)'
;MAENIDLVIRFHPVGGDDVSVLCTDFADPGEALEAVTRALGDRRGLVLAHAREDREAREHGMVINLANVVSVRVSRTDHERAGPYL
;
A
#
# COMPACT_ATOMS: atom_id res chain seq x y z
N MET A 1 -5.66 -21.18 11.32
CA MET A 1 -5.73 -20.33 10.12
C MET A 1 -5.10 -19.01 10.53
N ALA A 2 -4.00 -18.60 9.90
CA ALA A 2 -3.34 -17.34 10.26
C ALA A 2 -4.33 -16.20 9.97
N GLU A 3 -4.66 -15.40 10.98
CA GLU A 3 -5.38 -14.15 10.76
C GLU A 3 -4.49 -13.32 9.84
N ASN A 4 -4.90 -13.19 8.57
CA ASN A 4 -4.17 -12.38 7.61
C ASN A 4 -4.34 -10.94 8.07
N ILE A 5 -3.29 -10.34 8.61
CA ILE A 5 -3.35 -8.98 9.16
C ILE A 5 -3.47 -8.04 7.98
N ASP A 6 -4.58 -7.31 7.88
CA ASP A 6 -4.74 -6.25 6.87
C ASP A 6 -3.61 -5.23 7.04
N LEU A 7 -2.72 -5.14 6.04
CA LEU A 7 -1.72 -4.08 5.97
C LEU A 7 -2.34 -2.86 5.30
N VAL A 8 -2.15 -1.70 5.92
CA VAL A 8 -2.49 -0.41 5.33
C VAL A 8 -1.28 0.06 4.53
N ILE A 9 -1.44 0.14 3.21
CA ILE A 9 -0.44 0.73 2.31
C ILE A 9 -0.96 2.11 1.89
N ARG A 10 -0.23 3.16 2.28
CA ARG A 10 -0.53 4.55 1.92
C ARG A 10 0.47 5.05 0.89
N PHE A 11 -0.05 5.56 -0.22
CA PHE A 11 0.70 6.17 -1.30
C PHE A 11 0.54 7.68 -1.23
N HIS A 12 1.66 8.39 -1.31
CA HIS A 12 1.72 9.85 -1.30
C HIS A 12 2.13 10.34 -2.70
N PRO A 13 1.16 10.66 -3.58
CA PRO A 13 1.47 11.06 -4.95
C PRO A 13 2.05 12.48 -5.07
N VAL A 14 2.69 12.78 -6.20
CA VAL A 14 3.07 14.13 -6.62
C VAL A 14 1.80 14.89 -7.01
N GLY A 15 1.05 15.33 -6.00
CA GLY A 15 -0.23 16.03 -6.14
C GLY A 15 -1.45 15.11 -6.08
N GLY A 16 -2.58 15.70 -5.67
CA GLY A 16 -3.81 14.96 -5.32
C GLY A 16 -3.82 14.54 -3.85
N ASP A 17 -4.83 13.76 -3.49
CA ASP A 17 -4.98 13.22 -2.14
C ASP A 17 -4.19 11.92 -1.95
N ASP A 18 -3.74 11.69 -0.71
CA ASP A 18 -3.14 10.41 -0.32
C ASP A 18 -4.13 9.27 -0.55
N VAL A 19 -3.63 8.17 -1.13
CA VAL A 19 -4.42 6.96 -1.36
C VAL A 19 -4.02 5.91 -0.34
N SER A 20 -4.98 5.40 0.44
CA SER A 20 -4.74 4.29 1.36
C SER A 20 -5.51 3.07 0.88
N VAL A 21 -4.89 1.91 0.96
CA VAL A 21 -5.53 0.63 0.70
C VAL A 21 -5.18 -0.38 1.78
N LEU A 22 -6.15 -1.19 2.14
CA LEU A 22 -5.95 -2.42 2.90
C LEU A 22 -5.53 -3.53 1.95
N CYS A 23 -4.51 -4.28 2.34
CA CYS A 23 -3.91 -5.33 1.54
C CYS A 23 -3.60 -6.55 2.41
N THR A 24 -3.90 -7.74 1.90
CA THR A 24 -3.59 -9.02 2.56
C THR A 24 -2.62 -9.90 1.78
N ASP A 25 -2.00 -9.34 0.73
CA ASP A 25 -1.02 -10.05 -0.11
C ASP A 25 0.30 -10.34 0.60
N PHE A 26 0.59 -9.65 1.70
CA PHE A 26 1.87 -9.73 2.41
C PHE A 26 1.66 -10.08 3.89
N ALA A 27 2.56 -10.88 4.45
CA ALA A 27 2.48 -11.32 5.83
C ALA A 27 2.91 -10.23 6.82
N ASP A 28 3.76 -9.30 6.39
CA ASP A 28 4.26 -8.20 7.22
C ASP A 28 4.67 -6.96 6.41
N PRO A 29 4.86 -5.80 7.09
CA PRO A 29 5.23 -4.57 6.42
C PRO A 29 6.56 -4.62 5.64
N GLY A 30 7.52 -5.46 6.07
CA GLY A 30 8.82 -5.61 5.42
C GLY A 30 8.69 -6.25 4.05
N GLU A 31 7.93 -7.35 3.95
CA GLU A 31 7.64 -8.01 2.68
C GLU A 31 6.93 -7.06 1.70
N ALA A 32 5.95 -6.28 2.18
CA ALA A 32 5.28 -5.27 1.38
C ALA A 32 6.23 -4.18 0.88
N LEU A 33 7.14 -3.69 1.74
CA LEU A 33 8.15 -2.70 1.36
C LEU A 33 9.12 -3.26 0.32
N GLU A 34 9.57 -4.51 0.46
CA GLU A 34 10.41 -5.16 -0.53
C GLU A 34 9.73 -5.25 -1.90
N ALA A 35 8.43 -5.60 -1.92
CA ALA A 35 7.65 -5.63 -3.15
C ALA A 35 7.53 -4.24 -3.81
N VAL A 36 7.27 -3.19 -3.01
CA VAL A 36 7.25 -1.80 -3.47
C VAL A 36 8.61 -1.38 -4.03
N THR A 37 9.70 -1.65 -3.30
CA THR A 37 11.06 -1.30 -3.74
C THR A 37 11.45 -2.03 -5.02
N ARG A 38 11.08 -3.31 -5.16
CA ARG A 38 11.30 -4.07 -6.39
C ARG A 38 10.52 -3.47 -7.56
N ALA A 39 9.24 -3.14 -7.38
CA ALA A 39 8.44 -2.51 -8.42
C ALA A 39 9.04 -1.15 -8.86
N LEU A 40 9.52 -0.34 -7.90
CA LEU A 40 10.22 0.91 -8.18
C LEU A 40 11.52 0.67 -8.97
N GLY A 41 12.37 -0.25 -8.52
CA GLY A 41 13.65 -0.56 -9.14
C GLY A 41 13.51 -1.07 -10.58
N ASP A 42 12.52 -1.94 -10.79
CA ASP A 42 12.24 -2.53 -12.10
C ASP A 42 11.42 -1.60 -13.02
N ARG A 43 11.00 -0.43 -12.52
CA ARG A 43 10.07 0.49 -13.20
C ARG A 43 8.79 -0.20 -13.66
N ARG A 44 8.26 -1.09 -12.82
CA ARG A 44 7.01 -1.82 -13.05
C ARG A 44 5.90 -1.30 -12.15
N GLY A 45 4.66 -1.58 -12.52
CA GLY A 45 3.53 -1.36 -11.62
C GLY A 45 3.60 -2.30 -10.41
N LEU A 46 3.18 -1.81 -9.25
CA LEU A 46 2.89 -2.65 -8.09
C LEU A 46 1.52 -3.29 -8.29
N VAL A 47 1.45 -4.62 -8.18
CA VAL A 47 0.20 -5.36 -8.30
C VAL A 47 -0.19 -5.85 -6.91
N LEU A 48 -1.40 -5.51 -6.49
CA LEU A 48 -2.05 -6.04 -5.30
C LEU A 48 -3.22 -6.92 -5.76
N ALA A 49 -3.23 -8.20 -5.41
CA ALA A 49 -4.29 -9.13 -5.80
C ALA A 49 -5.48 -9.06 -4.82
N HIS A 50 -5.21 -8.80 -3.55
CA HIS A 50 -6.22 -8.76 -2.48
C HIS A 50 -6.21 -7.39 -1.80
N ALA A 51 -6.75 -6.38 -2.48
CA ALA A 51 -6.84 -4.99 -2.02
C ALA A 51 -8.29 -4.56 -1.72
N ARG A 52 -8.45 -3.62 -0.78
CA ARG A 52 -9.72 -2.97 -0.41
C ARG A 52 -9.46 -1.51 -0.05
N GLU A 53 -10.39 -0.61 -0.33
CA GLU A 53 -10.29 0.80 0.07
C GLU A 53 -10.49 0.99 1.58
N ASP A 54 -11.38 0.20 2.16
CA ASP A 54 -11.68 0.17 3.59
C ASP A 54 -12.12 -1.24 4.03
N ARG A 55 -12.46 -1.40 5.31
CA ARG A 55 -12.81 -2.72 5.89
C ARG A 55 -14.16 -3.26 5.43
N GLU A 56 -15.05 -2.39 4.98
CA GLU A 56 -16.41 -2.72 4.53
C GLU A 56 -16.46 -2.92 3.01
N ALA A 57 -15.48 -2.37 2.29
CA ALA A 57 -15.31 -2.52 0.85
C ALA A 57 -15.02 -3.96 0.43
N ARG A 58 -15.41 -4.28 -0.81
CA ARG A 58 -15.19 -5.59 -1.41
C ARG A 58 -13.76 -5.71 -1.91
N GLU A 59 -13.17 -6.88 -1.67
CA GLU A 59 -11.85 -7.24 -2.19
C GLU A 59 -11.80 -7.24 -3.71
N HIS A 60 -10.72 -6.67 -4.25
CA HIS A 60 -10.43 -6.61 -5.67
C HIS A 60 -8.91 -6.55 -5.91
N GLY A 61 -8.51 -6.82 -7.16
CA GLY A 61 -7.14 -6.61 -7.61
C GLY A 61 -6.91 -5.17 -8.06
N MET A 62 -5.74 -4.61 -7.74
CA MET A 62 -5.35 -3.25 -8.09
C MET A 62 -3.93 -3.23 -8.65
N VAL A 63 -3.71 -2.43 -9.70
CA VAL A 63 -2.37 -2.15 -10.24
C VAL A 63 -2.06 -0.68 -10.06
N ILE A 64 -0.95 -0.38 -9.40
CA ILE A 64 -0.54 0.99 -9.06
C ILE A 64 0.73 1.33 -9.85
N ASN A 65 0.68 2.43 -10.58
CA ASN A 65 1.88 3.02 -11.16
C ASN A 65 2.58 3.90 -10.12
N LEU A 66 3.82 3.55 -9.78
CA LEU A 66 4.62 4.25 -8.78
C LEU A 66 5.38 5.47 -9.33
N ALA A 67 5.29 5.77 -10.63
CA ALA A 67 6.05 6.87 -11.27
C ALA A 67 5.77 8.26 -10.68
N ASN A 68 4.57 8.47 -10.11
CA ASN A 68 4.17 9.73 -9.49
C ASN A 68 3.99 9.59 -7.98
N VAL A 69 4.60 8.60 -7.34
CA VAL A 69 4.53 8.39 -5.88
C VAL A 69 5.83 8.87 -5.23
N VAL A 70 5.73 9.81 -4.30
CA VAL A 70 6.85 10.41 -3.57
C VAL A 70 7.28 9.53 -2.41
N SER A 71 6.30 8.98 -1.68
CA SER A 71 6.57 8.06 -0.58
C SER A 71 5.46 7.03 -0.44
N VAL A 72 5.83 5.89 0.13
CA VAL A 72 4.91 4.81 0.48
C VAL A 72 5.11 4.49 1.95
N ARG A 73 4.00 4.39 2.69
CA ARG A 73 3.98 3.98 4.08
C ARG A 73 3.22 2.66 4.19
N VAL A 74 3.80 1.69 4.91
CA VAL A 74 3.14 0.43 5.22
C VAL A 74 2.99 0.30 6.74
N SER A 75 1.78 0.04 7.23
CA SER A 75 1.51 -0.16 8.66
C SER A 75 0.47 -1.25 8.90
N ARG A 76 0.51 -1.88 10.08
CA ARG A 76 -0.51 -2.87 10.51
C ARG A 76 -1.77 -2.23 11.09
N THR A 77 -1.68 -0.96 11.46
CA THR A 77 -2.79 -0.17 11.97
C THR A 77 -2.97 1.04 11.09
N ASP A 78 -4.22 1.37 10.79
CA ASP A 78 -4.57 2.65 10.19
C ASP A 78 -4.49 3.72 11.29
N HIS A 79 -3.28 4.20 11.57
CA HIS A 79 -3.12 5.38 12.41
C HIS A 79 -3.38 6.62 11.54
N GLU A 80 -4.37 7.41 11.96
CA GLU A 80 -4.67 8.73 11.41
C GLU A 80 -3.41 9.60 11.35
N ARG A 81 -3.27 10.30 10.21
CA ARG A 81 -2.29 11.35 9.91
C ARG A 81 -0.94 11.23 10.64
N ALA A 82 0.00 10.46 10.07
CA ALA A 82 1.38 10.94 10.17
C ALA A 82 1.47 12.14 9.23
N GLY A 83 1.76 13.31 9.80
CA GLY A 83 2.05 14.54 9.07
C GLY A 83 3.19 14.36 8.06
N PRO A 84 3.48 15.40 7.26
CA PRO A 84 4.32 15.27 6.09
C PRO A 84 5.67 14.75 6.54
N TYR A 85 6.23 13.81 5.80
CA TYR A 85 7.62 13.45 5.99
C TYR A 85 8.45 14.71 5.63
N LEU A 86 8.81 15.47 6.69
CA LEU A 86 9.46 16.80 6.76
C LEU A 86 8.60 18.01 6.32
#